data_AF-A0A3M8AAV2-F1
#
_entry.id   AF-A0A3M8AAV2-F1
#
_cell.length_a   1.000
_cell.length_b   1.000
_cell.length_c   1.000
_cell.angle_alpha   90.00
_cell.angle_beta   90.00
_cell.angle_gamma   90.00
#
_symmetry.space_group_name_H-M   'P 1'
#
loop_
_entity.id
_entity.type
_entity.pdbx_description
1 polymer ?
#
loop_
_entity_poly.entity_id
_entity_poly.type
_entity_poly.pdbx_seq_one_letter_code
_entity_poly.pdbx_strand_id
1 'polypeptide(L)' 'MTAEIDDAEIRRQVAENLQSKFPHASTDEIDLIVGEEFATLASSPVRDYIGVLTERAAKRRLRDAAASA' A
#
# COMPACT_ATOMS: atom_id res chain seq x y z
N MET A 1 3.73 -10.88 -23.35
CA MET A 1 2.55 -10.07 -23.01
C MET A 1 2.10 -10.53 -21.63
N THR A 2 2.83 -10.08 -20.61
CA THR A 2 2.78 -10.68 -19.26
C THR A 2 3.27 -9.64 -18.26
N ALA A 3 2.41 -8.71 -17.85
CA ALA A 3 2.51 -7.91 -16.62
C ALA A 3 1.39 -6.83 -16.55
N GLU A 4 0.17 -7.18 -16.94
CA GLU A 4 -1.03 -6.39 -16.61
C GLU A 4 -1.79 -7.13 -15.51
N ILE A 5 -1.10 -7.52 -14.44
CA ILE A 5 -1.81 -7.54 -13.15
C ILE A 5 -2.09 -6.06 -12.90
N ASP A 6 -3.34 -5.65 -13.11
CA ASP A 6 -3.78 -4.27 -13.05
C ASP A 6 -3.22 -3.62 -11.77
N ASP A 7 -2.45 -2.54 -11.92
CA ASP A 7 -1.91 -1.76 -10.81
C ASP A 7 -3.03 -1.33 -9.83
N ALA A 8 -4.26 -1.20 -10.33
CA ALA A 8 -5.47 -0.98 -9.55
C ALA A 8 -5.84 -2.18 -8.66
N GLU A 9 -5.74 -3.40 -9.18
CA GLU A 9 -6.01 -4.64 -8.44
C GLU A 9 -4.99 -4.87 -7.34
N ILE A 10 -3.69 -4.60 -7.61
CA ILE A 10 -2.64 -4.69 -6.58
C ILE A 10 -2.90 -3.69 -5.46
N ARG A 11 -3.19 -2.43 -5.80
CA ARG A 11 -3.49 -1.40 -4.79
C ARG A 11 -4.71 -1.77 -3.95
N ARG A 12 -5.76 -2.28 -4.59
CA ARG A 12 -6.98 -2.73 -3.91
C ARG A 12 -6.69 -3.85 -2.90
N GLN A 13 -5.97 -4.90 -3.31
CA GLN A 13 -5.62 -6.01 -2.41
C GLN A 13 -4.76 -5.56 -1.23
N VAL A 14 -3.84 -4.62 -1.45
CA VAL A 14 -3.03 -4.05 -0.36
C VAL A 14 -3.89 -3.21 0.59
N ALA A 15 -4.81 -2.39 0.07
CA ALA A 15 -5.73 -1.59 0.88
C ALA A 15 -6.67 -2.46 1.73
N GLU A 16 -7.27 -3.50 1.16
CA GLU A 16 -8.14 -4.46 1.88
C GLU A 16 -7.38 -5.18 3.01
N ASN A 17 -6.13 -5.57 2.76
CA ASN A 17 -5.26 -6.17 3.78
C ASN A 17 -4.89 -5.19 4.91
N LEU A 18 -4.66 -3.92 4.58
CA LEU A 18 -4.34 -2.88 5.56
C LEU A 18 -5.56 -2.50 6.41
N GLN A 19 -6.75 -2.41 5.82
CA GLN A 19 -7.99 -2.17 6.58
C GLN A 19 -8.22 -3.25 7.65
N SER A 20 -7.97 -4.51 7.32
CA SER A 20 -8.07 -5.62 8.28
C SER A 20 -7.06 -5.53 9.42
N LYS A 21 -5.89 -4.89 9.19
CA LYS A 21 -4.80 -4.76 10.18
C LYS A 21 -4.85 -3.45 10.96
N PHE A 22 -5.50 -2.43 10.41
CA PHE A 22 -5.59 -1.09 10.96
C PHE A 22 -7.05 -0.63 10.99
N PRO A 23 -7.90 -1.22 11.86
CA PRO A 23 -9.32 -0.88 11.94
C PRO A 23 -9.59 0.55 12.45
N HIS A 24 -8.57 1.24 12.95
CA HIS A 24 -8.64 2.63 13.41
C HIS A 24 -8.29 3.66 12.33
N ALA A 25 -7.69 3.23 11.21
CA ALA A 25 -7.38 4.11 10.09
C ALA A 25 -8.59 4.19 9.14
N SER A 26 -8.84 5.37 8.58
CA SER A 26 -9.95 5.58 7.65
C SER A 26 -9.60 5.01 6.27
N THR A 27 -10.61 4.56 5.53
CA THR A 27 -10.43 4.03 4.16
C THR A 27 -9.70 5.03 3.26
N ASP A 28 -10.08 6.31 3.28
CA ASP A 28 -9.40 7.36 2.51
C ASP A 28 -7.93 7.54 2.89
N GLU A 29 -7.58 7.38 4.17
CA GLU A 29 -6.19 7.46 4.64
C GLU A 29 -5.36 6.28 4.14
N ILE A 30 -5.94 5.08 4.18
CA ILE A 30 -5.29 3.85 3.69
C ILE A 30 -5.09 3.94 2.18
N ASP A 31 -6.10 4.34 1.41
CA ASP A 31 -6.00 4.46 -0.06
C ASP A 31 -4.98 5.52 -0.48
N LEU A 32 -4.91 6.65 0.23
CA LEU A 32 -3.91 7.68 -0.02
C LEU A 32 -2.49 7.14 0.21
N ILE A 33 -2.24 6.50 1.36
CA ILE A 33 -0.93 5.94 1.71
C ILE A 33 -0.53 4.85 0.72
N VAL A 34 -1.46 3.95 0.37
CA VAL A 34 -1.20 2.88 -0.61
C VAL A 34 -0.87 3.48 -1.98
N GLY A 35 -1.57 4.53 -2.41
CA GLY A 35 -1.30 5.23 -3.65
C GLY A 35 0.09 5.87 -3.70
N GLU A 36 0.49 6.58 -2.63
CA GLU A 36 1.81 7.21 -2.51
C GLU A 36 2.96 6.19 -2.54
N GLU A 37 2.85 5.13 -1.74
CA GLU A 37 3.86 4.08 -1.64
C GLU A 37 3.93 3.27 -2.95
N PHE A 38 2.79 2.97 -3.58
CA PHE A 38 2.75 2.29 -4.87
C PHE A 38 3.41 3.14 -5.97
N ALA A 39 3.14 4.45 -6.03
CA ALA A 39 3.75 5.34 -7.02
C ALA A 39 5.28 5.44 -6.85
N THR A 40 5.75 5.45 -5.60
CA THR A 40 7.19 5.45 -5.28
C THR A 40 7.88 4.15 -5.72
N LEU A 41 7.16 3.03 -5.72
CA LEU A 41 7.67 1.72 -6.10
C LEU A 41 7.47 1.42 -7.59
N ALA A 42 6.47 2.01 -8.23
CA ALA A 42 6.20 1.91 -9.66
C ALA A 42 7.31 2.49 -10.54
N SER A 43 8.14 3.40 -10.00
CA SER A 43 9.35 3.89 -10.67
C SER A 43 10.52 2.89 -10.63
N SER A 44 10.39 1.78 -9.89
CA SER A 44 11.42 0.74 -9.81
C SER A 44 11.16 -0.38 -10.83
N PRO A 45 12.21 -0.94 -11.46
CA PRO A 45 12.08 -1.99 -12.49
C PRO A 45 11.54 -3.34 -11.97
N VAL A 46 11.25 -3.44 -10.67
CA VAL A 46 10.85 -4.68 -10.00
C VAL A 46 9.35 -4.64 -9.69
N ARG A 47 8.52 -5.03 -10.66
CA ARG A 47 7.04 -5.00 -10.55
C ARG A 47 6.49 -6.08 -9.61
N ASP A 48 7.09 -7.27 -9.58
CA ASP A 48 6.58 -8.42 -8.83
C ASP A 48 6.60 -8.23 -7.30
N TYR A 49 7.35 -7.24 -6.80
CA TYR A 49 7.50 -6.98 -5.36
C TYR A 49 6.82 -5.68 -4.91
N ILE A 50 6.17 -4.93 -5.82
CA ILE A 50 5.56 -3.63 -5.49
C ILE A 50 4.50 -3.79 -4.40
N GLY A 51 3.60 -4.78 -4.49
CA GLY A 51 2.56 -4.99 -3.47
C GLY A 51 3.12 -5.24 -2.06
N VAL A 52 4.12 -6.12 -1.94
CA VAL A 52 4.74 -6.48 -0.65
C VAL A 52 5.53 -5.30 -0.07
N LEU A 53 6.24 -4.55 -0.91
CA LEU A 53 7.00 -3.37 -0.48
C LEU A 53 6.05 -2.23 -0.06
N THR A 54 4.97 -2.01 -0.82
CA THR A 54 3.90 -1.05 -0.52
C THR A 54 3.28 -1.37 0.84
N GLU A 55 2.89 -2.63 1.07
CA GLU A 55 2.31 -3.05 2.34
C GLU A 55 3.28 -2.81 3.51
N ARG A 56 4.56 -3.16 3.34
CA ARG A 56 5.57 -3.01 4.39
C ARG A 56 5.82 -1.55 4.74
N ALA A 57 5.88 -0.67 3.74
CA ALA A 57 6.10 0.76 3.93
C ALA A 57 4.89 1.44 4.57
N ALA A 58 3.68 1.17 4.05
CA ALA A 58 2.42 1.65 4.62
C ALA A 58 2.26 1.22 6.10
N LYS A 59 2.54 -0.04 6.40
CA LYS A 59 2.50 -0.58 7.78
C LYS A 59 3.48 0.14 8.73
N ARG A 60 4.63 0.60 8.23
CA ARG A 60 5.58 1.38 9.05
C ARG A 60 5.03 2.77 9.31
N ARG A 61 4.57 3.46 8.27
CA ARG A 61 4.05 4.83 8.36
C ARG A 61 2.82 4.94 9.26
N LEU A 62 1.89 3.99 9.18
CA LEU A 62 0.71 3.92 10.05
C LEU A 62 1.08 3.68 11.53
N ARG A 63 2.12 2.88 11.81
CA ARG A 63 2.62 2.71 13.20
C ARG A 63 3.25 3.97 13.75
N ASP A 64 4.03 4.66 12.93
CA ASP A 64 4.69 5.91 13.33
C ASP A 64 3.64 7.02 13.57
N ALA A 65 2.57 7.06 12.77
CA ALA A 65 1.44 7.96 12.95
C ALA A 65 0.63 7.65 14.24
N ALA A 66 0.34 6.38 14.50
CA ALA A 66 -0.38 5.96 15.72
C ALA A 66 0.46 6.10 17.00
N ALA A 67 1.79 6.07 16.92
CA ALA A 67 2.68 6.30 18.07
C ALA A 67 2.91 7.78 18.40
N SER A 68 2.50 8.68 17.50
CA SER A 68 2.66 10.13 17.65
C SER A 68 1.36 10.85 18.07
N ALA A 69 0.32 10.09 18.44
CA ALA A 69 -0.98 10.57 18.94
C ALA A 69 -1.17 10.14 20.40
#